data_AF-A0A0F0HRW5-F1
#
_entry.id   AF-A0A0F0HRW5-F1
#
_cell.length_a   1.000
_cell.length_b   1.000
_cell.length_c   1.000
_cell.angle_alpha   90.00
_cell.angle_beta   90.00
_cell.angle_gamma   90.00
#
_symmetry.space_group_name_H-M   'P 1'
#
loop_
_entity.id
_entity.type
_entity.pdbx_description
1 polymer ?
#
loop_
_entity_poly.entity_id
_entity_poly.type
_entity_poly.pdbx_seq_one_letter_code
_entity_poly.pdbx_strand_id
1 'polypeptide(L)'
;MPFDPAVIRASFAVVERRADHLVTYFYAHLFAHNPDVRPLFPAELSEQRERLLIGPTVGDAVLDPHSSRPLLAVAGGTGWAQIESLMEQRAAWAGPARPAPATVFLAARDDADQYDLDTVRELVAGRSWLEVVLAAPADGAEREEAIRLLHDGLRRYGLDRYGGWAGHDIRLSGPPDLAPGVARLLLGLAADPGLIRHDPVPPTFNRTRPLTSSDWFLDRRNVPWINRTDLG
;
A
#
# COMPACT_ATOMS: atom_id res chain seq x y z
N MET A 1 -10.41 -20.40 -7.64
CA MET A 1 -11.60 -19.56 -7.92
C MET A 1 -11.10 -18.17 -8.32
N PRO A 2 -11.69 -17.51 -9.33
CA PRO A 2 -11.37 -16.12 -9.59
C PRO A 2 -11.86 -15.25 -8.43
N PHE A 3 -11.05 -14.27 -8.03
CA PHE A 3 -11.36 -13.33 -6.97
C PHE A 3 -12.55 -12.45 -7.38
N ASP A 4 -13.66 -12.53 -6.65
CA ASP A 4 -14.85 -11.67 -6.88
C ASP A 4 -14.98 -10.64 -5.74
N PRO A 5 -14.65 -9.35 -6.00
CA PRO A 5 -14.79 -8.29 -5.01
C PRO A 5 -16.23 -8.11 -4.50
N ALA A 6 -17.25 -8.47 -5.30
CA ALA A 6 -18.65 -8.38 -4.89
C ALA A 6 -19.00 -9.43 -3.83
N VAL A 7 -18.42 -10.62 -3.92
CA VAL A 7 -18.58 -11.69 -2.91
C VAL A 7 -17.96 -11.30 -1.57
N ILE A 8 -16.81 -10.62 -1.59
CA ILE A 8 -16.18 -10.10 -0.36
C ILE A 8 -17.07 -9.05 0.29
N ARG A 9 -17.60 -8.10 -0.50
CA ARG A 9 -18.52 -7.06 0.00
C ARG A 9 -19.82 -7.64 0.56
N ALA A 10 -20.41 -8.64 -0.10
CA ALA A 10 -21.61 -9.32 0.38
C ALA A 10 -21.36 -10.15 1.66
N SER A 11 -20.21 -10.79 1.76
CA SER A 11 -19.79 -11.53 2.97
C SER A 11 -19.60 -10.60 4.17
N PHE A 12 -19.19 -9.36 3.91
CA PHE A 12 -19.01 -8.35 4.95
C PHE A 12 -20.30 -8.04 5.72
N ALA A 13 -21.43 -7.90 5.02
CA ALA A 13 -22.73 -7.64 5.65
C ALA A 13 -23.22 -8.79 6.57
N VAL A 14 -22.70 -10.01 6.37
CA VAL A 14 -22.99 -11.17 7.23
C VAL A 14 -22.08 -11.19 8.46
N VAL A 15 -20.83 -10.77 8.29
CA VAL A 15 -19.79 -10.68 9.32
C VAL A 15 -20.03 -9.54 10.29
N GLU A 16 -20.53 -8.40 9.82
CA GLU A 16 -20.86 -7.22 10.63
C GLU A 16 -21.82 -7.56 11.78
N ARG A 17 -22.74 -8.51 11.57
CA ARG A 17 -23.68 -9.02 12.60
C ARG A 17 -23.03 -9.95 13.65
N ARG A 18 -21.76 -10.31 13.51
CA ARG A 18 -21.01 -11.25 14.37
C ARG A 18 -19.62 -10.74 14.76
N ALA A 19 -19.39 -9.44 14.65
CA ALA A 19 -18.10 -8.79 14.88
C ALA A 19 -17.42 -9.21 16.20
N ASP A 20 -18.20 -9.30 17.29
CA ASP A 20 -17.70 -9.69 18.62
C ASP A 20 -17.01 -11.07 18.63
N HIS A 21 -17.51 -12.02 17.86
CA HIS A 21 -16.93 -13.36 17.76
C HIS A 21 -15.62 -13.37 16.98
N LEU A 22 -15.49 -12.53 15.94
CA LEU A 22 -14.29 -12.44 15.12
C LEU A 22 -13.11 -11.83 15.86
N VAL A 23 -13.35 -10.76 16.61
CA VAL A 23 -12.30 -10.12 17.41
C VAL A 23 -11.84 -11.04 18.54
N THR A 24 -12.77 -11.79 19.14
CA THR A 24 -12.45 -12.81 20.14
C THR A 24 -11.57 -13.92 19.55
N TYR A 25 -11.92 -14.42 18.36
CA TYR A 25 -11.14 -15.44 17.67
C TYR A 25 -9.74 -14.93 17.29
N PHE A 26 -9.64 -13.70 16.76
CA PHE A 26 -8.38 -13.07 16.38
C PHE A 26 -7.40 -12.97 17.56
N TYR A 27 -7.82 -12.38 18.69
CA TYR A 27 -6.92 -12.25 19.86
C TYR A 27 -6.58 -13.60 20.48
N ALA A 28 -7.52 -14.54 20.51
CA ALA A 28 -7.24 -15.91 20.95
C ALA A 28 -6.17 -16.56 20.06
N HIS A 29 -6.26 -16.38 18.74
CA HIS A 29 -5.30 -16.93 17.80
C HIS A 29 -3.94 -16.22 17.86
N LEU A 30 -3.93 -14.89 17.98
CA LEU A 30 -2.71 -14.07 18.10
C LEU A 30 -1.90 -14.48 19.32
N PHE A 31 -2.51 -14.55 20.50
CA PHE A 31 -1.79 -14.93 21.73
C PHE A 31 -1.43 -16.41 21.79
N ALA A 32 -2.19 -17.28 21.13
CA ALA A 32 -1.83 -18.69 21.01
C ALA A 32 -0.54 -18.89 20.19
N HIS A 33 -0.34 -18.08 19.14
CA HIS A 33 0.82 -18.19 18.25
C HIS A 33 1.98 -17.25 18.62
N ASN A 34 1.70 -16.20 19.40
CA ASN A 34 2.67 -15.18 19.80
C ASN A 34 2.43 -14.80 21.27
N PRO A 35 2.79 -15.67 22.24
CA PRO A 35 2.54 -15.39 23.65
C PRO A 35 3.29 -14.16 24.17
N ASP A 36 4.47 -13.86 23.59
CA ASP A 36 5.36 -12.77 24.00
C ASP A 36 4.75 -11.38 23.78
N VAL A 37 3.75 -11.26 22.90
CA VAL A 37 3.06 -9.98 22.69
C VAL A 37 1.96 -9.72 23.72
N ARG A 38 1.51 -10.73 24.48
CA ARG A 38 0.42 -10.60 25.48
C ARG A 38 0.64 -9.48 26.53
N PRO A 39 1.86 -9.27 27.06
CA PRO A 39 2.12 -8.19 28.03
C PRO A 39 1.97 -6.78 27.45
N LEU A 40 2.00 -6.63 26.11
CA LEU A 40 1.80 -5.35 25.43
C LEU A 40 0.33 -4.91 25.38
N PHE A 41 -0.60 -5.77 25.82
CA PHE A 41 -2.03 -5.53 25.78
C PHE A 41 -2.64 -5.52 27.20
N PRO A 42 -3.70 -4.73 27.45
CA PRO A 42 -4.35 -4.70 28.76
C PRO A 42 -4.92 -6.07 29.17
N ALA A 43 -5.16 -6.24 30.47
CA ALA A 43 -5.75 -7.47 31.02
C ALA A 43 -7.19 -7.67 30.51
N GLU A 44 -7.96 -6.58 30.46
CA GLU A 44 -9.30 -6.53 29.87
C GLU A 44 -9.25 -5.91 28.48
N LEU A 45 -9.64 -6.70 27.47
CA LEU A 45 -9.68 -6.28 26.08
C LEU A 45 -11.07 -5.77 25.68
N SER A 46 -12.04 -5.71 26.59
CA SER A 46 -13.46 -5.42 26.32
C SER A 46 -13.69 -4.12 25.54
N GLU A 47 -12.94 -3.06 25.85
CA GLU A 47 -13.01 -1.78 25.11
C GLU A 47 -12.25 -1.80 23.76
N GLN A 48 -11.20 -2.62 23.63
CA GLN A 48 -10.49 -2.85 22.35
C GLN A 48 -11.27 -3.79 21.42
N ARG A 49 -12.06 -4.70 22.00
CA ARG A 49 -12.93 -5.68 21.31
C ARG A 49 -14.04 -5.00 20.52
N GLU A 50 -14.44 -3.79 20.93
CA GLU A 50 -15.46 -2.98 20.27
C GLU A 50 -14.96 -2.26 19.00
N ARG A 51 -13.64 -2.29 18.68
CA ARG A 51 -13.04 -1.43 17.64
C ARG A 51 -12.06 -2.11 16.69
N LEU A 52 -12.26 -3.39 16.39
CA LEU A 52 -11.62 -4.01 15.21
C LEU A 52 -12.68 -4.49 14.22
N LEU A 53 -13.32 -3.52 13.59
CA LEU A 53 -14.16 -3.71 12.42
C LEU A 53 -13.35 -3.24 11.20
N ILE A 54 -12.94 -4.17 10.35
CA ILE A 54 -12.30 -3.85 9.07
C ILE A 54 -13.44 -3.65 8.08
N GLY A 55 -13.67 -2.45 7.54
CA GLY A 55 -14.76 -2.21 6.56
C GLY A 55 -14.61 -3.01 5.25
N PRO A 56 -15.60 -2.92 4.33
CA PRO A 56 -15.48 -3.52 3.00
C PRO A 56 -14.25 -2.97 2.24
N THR A 57 -13.76 -3.71 1.25
CA THR A 57 -12.66 -3.25 0.41
C THR A 57 -13.05 -1.98 -0.35
N VAL A 58 -12.22 -0.94 -0.23
CA VAL A 58 -12.37 0.36 -0.92
C VAL A 58 -11.07 0.62 -1.68
N GLY A 59 -11.19 1.22 -2.87
CA GLY A 59 -10.06 1.51 -3.75
C GLY A 59 -10.27 0.94 -5.16
N ASP A 60 -9.76 1.65 -6.15
CA ASP A 60 -9.76 1.24 -7.56
C ASP A 60 -8.33 1.03 -8.09
N ALA A 61 -7.32 1.09 -7.20
CA ALA A 61 -5.93 0.81 -7.50
C ALA A 61 -5.64 -0.71 -7.69
N VAL A 62 -6.55 -1.44 -8.35
CA VAL A 62 -6.43 -2.86 -8.75
C VAL A 62 -5.85 -3.04 -10.16
N LEU A 63 -5.02 -4.06 -10.39
CA LEU A 63 -4.48 -4.36 -11.72
C LEU A 63 -5.58 -4.84 -12.69
N ASP A 64 -5.44 -4.49 -13.97
CA ASP A 64 -6.25 -5.09 -15.05
C ASP A 64 -5.62 -6.45 -15.42
N PRO A 65 -6.34 -7.58 -15.21
CA PRO A 65 -5.80 -8.92 -15.49
C PRO A 65 -5.57 -9.19 -16.98
N HIS A 66 -6.11 -8.37 -17.87
CA HIS A 66 -5.96 -8.51 -19.31
C HIS A 66 -4.96 -7.52 -19.92
N SER A 67 -4.38 -6.63 -19.12
CA SER A 67 -3.39 -5.69 -19.61
C SER A 67 -2.07 -6.38 -19.96
N SER A 68 -1.58 -6.13 -21.16
CA SER A 68 -0.25 -6.51 -21.63
C SER A 68 0.76 -5.36 -21.52
N ARG A 69 0.38 -4.24 -20.89
CA ARG A 69 1.24 -3.06 -20.75
C ARG A 69 2.35 -3.30 -19.72
N PRO A 70 3.52 -2.65 -19.88
CA PRO A 70 4.48 -2.53 -18.79
C PRO A 70 3.85 -1.81 -17.59
N LEU A 71 4.26 -2.20 -16.39
CA LEU A 71 3.78 -1.64 -15.13
C LEU A 71 4.88 -0.79 -14.49
N LEU A 72 4.54 0.44 -14.13
CA LEU A 72 5.30 1.24 -13.19
C LEU A 72 4.53 1.26 -11.85
N ALA A 73 5.20 0.88 -10.77
CA ALA A 73 4.69 1.05 -9.42
C ALA A 73 5.62 1.95 -8.61
N VAL A 74 5.04 2.81 -7.77
CA VAL A 74 5.79 3.68 -6.85
C VAL A 74 5.20 3.52 -5.47
N ALA A 75 6.03 3.02 -4.54
CA ALA A 75 5.69 2.81 -3.15
C ALA A 75 6.48 3.78 -2.27
N GLY A 76 5.82 4.49 -1.36
CA GLY A 76 6.48 5.27 -0.31
C GLY A 76 6.13 4.74 1.08
N GLY A 77 7.14 4.35 1.87
CA GLY A 77 6.93 3.79 3.21
C GLY A 77 5.92 2.62 3.20
N THR A 78 4.86 2.71 4.01
CA THR A 78 3.86 1.63 4.13
C THR A 78 3.07 1.36 2.84
N GLY A 79 3.19 2.20 1.82
CA GLY A 79 2.64 1.92 0.49
C GLY A 79 3.25 0.67 -0.17
N TRP A 80 4.40 0.19 0.33
CA TRP A 80 5.01 -1.06 -0.13
C TRP A 80 4.07 -2.26 0.02
N ALA A 81 3.39 -2.43 1.16
CA ALA A 81 2.48 -3.57 1.37
C ALA A 81 1.38 -3.66 0.29
N GLN A 82 0.87 -2.52 -0.18
CA GLN A 82 -0.09 -2.51 -1.29
C GLN A 82 0.58 -2.95 -2.60
N ILE A 83 1.74 -2.38 -2.94
CA ILE A 83 2.44 -2.72 -4.19
C ILE A 83 2.91 -4.17 -4.20
N GLU A 84 3.42 -4.67 -3.08
CA GLU A 84 3.76 -6.07 -2.88
C GLU A 84 2.57 -6.97 -3.20
N SER A 85 1.40 -6.71 -2.61
CA SER A 85 0.17 -7.43 -2.90
C SER A 85 -0.20 -7.41 -4.39
N LEU A 86 -0.03 -6.28 -5.07
CA LEU A 86 -0.24 -6.19 -6.53
C LEU A 86 0.79 -7.03 -7.31
N MET A 87 2.05 -7.08 -6.87
CA MET A 87 3.08 -7.90 -7.52
C MET A 87 2.79 -9.40 -7.34
N GLU A 88 2.37 -9.82 -6.15
CA GLU A 88 1.95 -11.20 -5.89
C GLU A 88 0.73 -11.58 -6.72
N GLN A 89 -0.27 -10.71 -6.77
CA GLN A 89 -1.46 -10.90 -7.60
C GLN A 89 -1.10 -11.03 -9.08
N ARG A 90 -0.21 -10.17 -9.59
CA ARG A 90 0.28 -10.25 -10.97
C ARG A 90 1.01 -11.56 -11.23
N ALA A 91 1.82 -12.02 -10.28
CA ALA A 91 2.53 -13.29 -10.38
C ALA A 91 1.55 -14.48 -10.38
N ALA A 92 0.47 -14.42 -9.59
CA ALA A 92 -0.56 -15.46 -9.56
C ALA A 92 -1.40 -15.52 -10.84
N TRP A 93 -1.60 -14.39 -11.52
CA TRP A 93 -2.30 -14.31 -12.81
C TRP A 93 -1.41 -14.61 -14.00
N ALA A 94 -0.10 -14.61 -13.81
CA ALA A 94 0.85 -15.06 -14.81
C ALA A 94 0.56 -16.54 -15.11
N GLY A 95 -0.16 -16.80 -16.20
CA GLY A 95 -0.33 -18.14 -16.73
C GLY A 95 1.03 -18.68 -17.25
N PRO A 96 1.04 -19.61 -18.21
CA PRO A 96 2.30 -20.11 -18.76
C PRO A 96 3.14 -19.04 -19.48
N ALA A 97 2.55 -17.87 -19.80
CA ALA A 97 3.25 -16.75 -20.41
C ALA A 97 3.86 -15.81 -19.35
N ARG A 98 5.06 -15.31 -19.63
CA ARG A 98 5.73 -14.31 -18.78
C ARG A 98 4.93 -13.00 -18.79
N PRO A 99 4.65 -12.37 -17.64
CA PRO A 99 4.03 -11.06 -17.58
C PRO A 99 4.85 -10.00 -18.30
N ALA A 100 4.18 -8.94 -18.75
CA ALA A 100 4.89 -7.74 -19.21
C ALA A 100 5.77 -7.16 -18.08
N PRO A 101 6.84 -6.43 -18.42
CA PRO A 101 7.78 -5.92 -17.42
C PRO A 101 7.11 -5.10 -16.32
N ALA A 102 7.67 -5.16 -15.11
CA ALA A 102 7.30 -4.35 -13.97
C ALA A 102 8.54 -3.65 -13.42
N THR A 103 8.43 -2.35 -13.21
CA THR A 103 9.42 -1.57 -12.47
C THR A 103 8.75 -1.00 -11.23
N VAL A 104 9.28 -1.32 -10.05
CA VAL A 104 8.83 -0.76 -8.78
C VAL A 104 9.89 0.22 -8.28
N PHE A 105 9.49 1.45 -7.96
CA PHE A 105 10.31 2.37 -7.16
C PHE A 105 9.86 2.28 -5.71
N LEU A 106 10.74 1.81 -4.84
CA LEU A 106 10.51 1.77 -3.40
C LEU A 106 11.23 2.96 -2.75
N ALA A 107 10.44 3.97 -2.38
CA ALA A 107 10.90 5.21 -1.79
C ALA A 107 10.83 5.17 -0.26
N ALA A 108 11.91 5.63 0.37
CA ALA A 108 12.01 5.84 1.81
C ALA A 108 12.64 7.21 2.10
N ARG A 109 12.51 7.70 3.34
CA ARG A 109 13.12 9.00 3.71
C ARG A 109 14.63 8.88 3.83
N ASP A 110 15.11 7.74 4.27
CA ASP A 110 16.51 7.34 4.36
C ASP A 110 16.62 5.80 4.24
N ASP A 111 17.83 5.27 4.28
CA ASP A 111 18.08 3.83 4.19
C ASP A 111 17.52 3.06 5.40
N ALA A 112 17.52 3.67 6.60
CA ALA A 112 16.97 3.06 7.81
C ALA A 112 15.44 2.86 7.76
N ASP A 113 14.73 3.69 7.00
CA ASP A 113 13.29 3.59 6.77
C ASP A 113 12.88 2.55 5.73
N GLN A 114 13.84 1.94 5.03
CA GLN A 114 13.54 0.79 4.16
C GLN A 114 13.24 -0.43 5.03
N TYR A 115 12.02 -0.92 4.95
CA TYR A 115 11.61 -2.14 5.65
C TYR A 115 11.33 -3.25 4.62
N ASP A 116 11.32 -4.49 5.13
CA ASP A 116 10.91 -5.67 4.36
C ASP A 116 11.79 -5.99 3.13
N LEU A 117 13.08 -5.65 3.23
CA LEU A 117 14.05 -5.88 2.16
C LEU A 117 14.27 -7.36 1.84
N ASP A 118 14.04 -8.26 2.79
CA ASP A 118 14.13 -9.70 2.54
C ASP A 118 13.02 -10.17 1.62
N THR A 119 11.78 -9.71 1.85
CA THR A 119 10.66 -9.95 0.94
C THR A 119 10.89 -9.33 -0.43
N VAL A 120 11.46 -8.13 -0.52
CA VAL A 120 11.87 -7.53 -1.81
C VAL A 120 12.86 -8.44 -2.56
N ARG A 121 13.87 -8.97 -1.85
CA ARG A 121 14.87 -9.88 -2.45
C ARG A 121 14.23 -11.18 -2.94
N GLU A 122 13.36 -11.78 -2.14
CA GLU A 122 12.62 -13.00 -2.52
C GLU A 122 11.70 -12.75 -3.71
N LEU A 123 11.05 -11.59 -3.74
CA LEU A 123 10.15 -11.20 -4.81
C LEU A 123 10.91 -11.11 -6.15
N VAL A 124 12.08 -10.46 -6.16
CA VAL A 124 12.90 -10.28 -7.38
C VAL A 124 13.61 -11.57 -7.79
N ALA A 125 14.12 -12.37 -6.85
CA ALA A 125 14.94 -13.56 -7.14
C ALA A 125 14.24 -14.58 -8.06
N GLY A 126 12.91 -14.72 -7.93
CA GLY A 126 12.12 -15.65 -8.76
C GLY A 126 11.51 -15.03 -10.02
N ARG A 127 11.67 -13.72 -10.26
CA ARG A 127 10.82 -12.97 -11.22
C ARG A 127 11.65 -12.07 -12.12
N SER A 128 12.16 -12.63 -13.22
CA SER A 128 12.95 -11.86 -14.20
C SER A 128 12.19 -10.71 -14.88
N TRP A 129 10.85 -10.70 -14.84
CA TRP A 129 10.02 -9.60 -15.36
C TRP A 129 9.89 -8.43 -14.37
N LEU A 130 10.34 -8.58 -13.13
CA LEU A 130 10.21 -7.58 -12.07
C LEU A 130 11.58 -6.98 -11.74
N GLU A 131 11.63 -5.65 -11.73
CA GLU A 131 12.76 -4.87 -11.24
C GLU A 131 12.28 -3.98 -10.09
N VAL A 132 13.06 -3.93 -9.01
CA VAL A 132 12.82 -3.03 -7.88
C VAL A 132 14.00 -2.07 -7.75
N VAL A 133 13.70 -0.78 -7.80
CA VAL A 133 14.65 0.32 -7.63
C VAL A 133 14.43 0.93 -6.26
N LEU A 134 15.44 0.84 -5.41
CA LEU A 134 15.43 1.48 -4.09
C LEU A 134 15.77 2.96 -4.27
N ALA A 135 14.91 3.83 -3.76
CA ALA A 135 15.04 5.28 -3.85
C ALA A 135 15.01 5.89 -2.45
N ALA A 136 16.14 5.77 -1.74
CA ALA A 136 16.35 6.41 -0.46
C ALA A 136 17.70 7.15 -0.47
N PRO A 137 17.74 8.39 0.07
CA PRO A 137 18.99 9.08 0.32
C PRO A 137 19.70 8.47 1.54
N ALA A 138 20.93 8.92 1.80
CA ALA A 138 21.66 8.52 3.00
C ALA A 138 20.97 9.00 4.29
N ASP A 139 21.28 8.32 5.40
CA ASP A 139 20.74 8.62 6.72
C ASP A 139 20.88 10.10 7.12
N GLY A 140 19.79 10.67 7.64
CA GLY A 140 19.74 12.07 8.08
C GLY A 140 19.51 13.09 6.97
N ALA A 141 19.23 12.66 5.75
CA ALA A 141 18.82 13.55 4.66
C ALA A 141 17.43 14.17 4.89
N GLU A 142 17.24 15.37 4.33
CA GLU A 142 15.95 16.05 4.38
C GLU A 142 14.93 15.39 3.45
N ARG A 143 13.66 15.51 3.80
CA ARG A 143 12.54 14.92 3.04
C ARG A 143 12.52 15.36 1.57
N GLU A 144 12.86 16.62 1.30
CA GLU A 144 12.94 17.16 -0.04
C GLU A 144 14.02 16.48 -0.88
N GLU A 145 15.08 15.97 -0.26
CA GLU A 145 16.12 15.21 -0.94
C GLU A 145 15.61 13.83 -1.37
N ALA A 146 14.90 13.12 -0.49
CA ALA A 146 14.25 11.86 -0.85
C ALA A 146 13.27 12.04 -2.03
N ILE A 147 12.47 13.11 -2.02
CA ILE A 147 11.55 13.44 -3.12
C ILE A 147 12.31 13.72 -4.41
N ARG A 148 13.38 14.54 -4.36
CA ARG A 148 14.22 14.81 -5.53
C ARG A 148 14.83 13.54 -6.10
N LEU A 149 15.40 12.68 -5.24
CA LEU A 149 16.02 11.42 -5.63
C LEU A 149 15.00 10.51 -6.35
N LEU A 150 13.80 10.35 -5.78
CA LEU A 150 12.72 9.59 -6.41
C LEU A 150 12.34 10.18 -7.77
N HIS A 151 12.12 11.49 -7.85
CA HIS A 151 11.73 12.16 -9.08
C HIS A 151 12.79 12.06 -10.18
N ASP A 152 14.06 12.26 -9.82
CA ASP A 152 15.19 12.14 -10.75
C ASP A 152 15.41 10.69 -11.19
N GLY A 153 15.20 9.72 -10.29
CA GLY A 153 15.19 8.30 -10.62
C GLY A 153 14.12 7.93 -11.62
N LEU A 154 12.86 8.33 -11.37
CA LEU A 154 11.73 8.11 -12.27
C LEU A 154 11.93 8.77 -13.64
N ARG A 155 12.50 9.98 -13.67
CA ARG A 155 12.80 10.70 -14.90
C ARG A 155 13.88 9.99 -15.71
N ARG A 156 15.05 9.74 -15.10
CA ARG A 156 16.17 9.11 -15.80
C ARG A 156 15.80 7.72 -16.31
N TYR A 157 15.27 6.88 -15.42
CA TYR A 157 14.92 5.51 -15.78
C TYR A 157 13.86 5.46 -16.89
N GLY A 158 12.79 6.27 -16.79
CA GLY A 158 11.73 6.31 -17.79
C GLY A 158 12.20 6.81 -19.15
N LEU A 159 13.00 7.87 -19.18
CA LEU A 159 13.54 8.42 -20.43
C LEU A 159 14.56 7.48 -21.06
N ASP A 160 15.51 6.97 -20.28
CA ASP A 160 16.61 6.15 -20.80
C ASP A 160 16.13 4.80 -21.32
N ARG A 161 15.12 4.20 -20.69
CA ARG A 161 14.65 2.84 -21.01
C ARG A 161 13.46 2.80 -21.94
N TYR A 162 12.56 3.79 -21.85
CA TYR A 162 11.25 3.75 -22.51
C TYR A 162 10.93 5.02 -23.32
N GLY A 163 11.77 6.06 -23.26
CA GLY A 163 11.48 7.36 -23.87
C GLY A 163 10.35 8.14 -23.19
N GLY A 164 9.99 7.76 -21.95
CA GLY A 164 8.85 8.27 -21.20
C GLY A 164 7.97 7.15 -20.65
N TRP A 165 6.81 7.51 -20.10
CA TRP A 165 5.89 6.59 -19.42
C TRP A 165 4.58 6.36 -20.19
N ALA A 166 4.54 6.71 -21.47
CA ALA A 166 3.39 6.46 -22.34
C ALA A 166 3.06 4.96 -22.39
N GLY A 167 1.77 4.62 -22.36
CA GLY A 167 1.31 3.24 -22.44
C GLY A 167 1.68 2.35 -21.25
N HIS A 168 2.13 2.90 -20.12
CA HIS A 168 2.36 2.15 -18.88
C HIS A 168 1.10 2.16 -18.02
N ASP A 169 0.79 1.02 -17.41
CA ASP A 169 -0.07 1.02 -16.23
C ASP A 169 0.72 1.57 -15.04
N ILE A 170 0.14 2.49 -14.27
CA ILE A 170 0.87 3.22 -13.22
C ILE A 170 0.14 3.09 -11.88
N ARG A 171 0.85 2.64 -10.84
CA ARG A 171 0.34 2.45 -9.48
C ARG A 171 1.13 3.25 -8.47
N LEU A 172 0.47 4.14 -7.74
CA LEU A 172 1.11 4.97 -6.72
C LEU A 172 0.50 4.64 -5.36
N SER A 173 1.35 4.38 -4.37
CA SER A 173 0.92 4.13 -2.99
C SER A 173 1.92 4.73 -2.02
N GLY A 174 1.43 5.44 -1.00
CA GLY A 174 2.30 6.06 0.00
C GLY A 174 1.67 7.28 0.67
N PRO A 175 2.48 8.23 1.17
CA PRO A 175 1.97 9.38 1.89
C PRO A 175 1.08 10.29 1.01
N PRO A 176 0.22 11.12 1.63
CA PRO A 176 -0.79 11.94 0.95
C PRO A 176 -0.31 12.74 -0.27
N ASP A 177 0.94 13.19 -0.24
CA ASP A 177 1.54 14.03 -1.27
C ASP A 177 2.35 13.26 -2.31
N LEU A 178 2.63 11.96 -2.10
CA LEU A 178 3.36 11.13 -3.05
C LEU A 178 2.58 11.00 -4.36
N ALA A 179 1.32 10.56 -4.30
CA ALA A 179 0.56 10.31 -5.53
C ALA A 179 0.34 11.61 -6.35
N PRO A 180 -0.09 12.74 -5.77
CA PRO A 180 -0.20 14.00 -6.51
C PRO A 180 1.14 14.51 -7.07
N GLY A 181 2.23 14.39 -6.31
CA GLY A 181 3.55 14.84 -6.72
C GLY A 181 4.11 14.02 -7.88
N VAL A 182 4.07 12.69 -7.75
CA VAL A 182 4.56 11.74 -8.75
C VAL A 182 3.67 11.76 -9.99
N ALA A 183 2.34 11.81 -9.85
CA ALA A 183 1.45 11.90 -11.01
C ALA A 183 1.75 13.14 -11.87
N ARG A 184 1.98 14.31 -11.25
CA ARG A 184 2.34 15.53 -11.98
C ARG A 184 3.65 15.36 -12.76
N LEU A 185 4.66 14.73 -12.16
CA LEU A 185 5.92 14.41 -12.83
C LEU A 185 5.69 13.49 -14.04
N LEU A 186 4.96 12.39 -13.83
CA LEU A 186 4.75 11.36 -14.85
C LEU A 186 3.94 11.88 -16.04
N LEU A 187 2.97 12.77 -15.82
CA LEU A 187 2.26 13.47 -16.90
C LEU A 187 3.21 14.31 -17.76
N GLY A 188 4.19 14.98 -17.14
CA GLY A 188 5.26 15.70 -17.87
C GLY A 188 6.24 14.77 -18.62
N LEU A 189 6.17 13.47 -18.35
CA LEU A 189 6.96 12.40 -18.98
C LEU A 189 6.07 11.50 -19.86
N ALA A 190 5.00 12.06 -20.42
CA ALA A 190 4.07 11.42 -21.36
C ALA A 190 3.25 10.22 -20.81
N ALA A 191 3.10 10.09 -19.49
CA ALA A 191 2.18 9.12 -18.92
C ALA A 191 0.72 9.42 -19.31
N ASP A 192 -0.05 8.38 -19.58
CA ASP A 192 -1.47 8.50 -19.88
C ASP A 192 -2.27 8.74 -18.58
N PRO A 193 -3.00 9.87 -18.44
CA PRO A 193 -3.72 10.18 -17.20
C PRO A 193 -4.70 9.08 -16.78
N GLY A 194 -5.31 8.42 -17.76
CA GLY A 194 -6.26 7.33 -17.53
C GLY A 194 -5.64 6.03 -17.00
N LEU A 195 -4.32 5.88 -17.06
CA LEU A 195 -3.58 4.70 -16.59
C LEU A 195 -2.89 4.93 -15.23
N ILE A 196 -2.94 6.15 -14.69
CA ILE A 196 -2.46 6.45 -13.34
C ILE A 196 -3.57 6.13 -12.33
N ARG A 197 -3.26 5.23 -11.39
CA ARG A 197 -4.16 4.83 -10.31
C ARG A 197 -3.45 4.88 -8.97
N HIS A 198 -4.17 5.37 -7.97
CA HIS A 198 -3.78 5.38 -6.58
C HIS A 198 -5.06 5.37 -5.76
N ASP A 199 -5.03 4.76 -4.58
CA ASP A 199 -6.19 4.83 -3.72
C ASP A 199 -6.43 6.28 -3.27
N PRO A 200 -7.69 6.66 -3.02
CA PRO A 200 -7.99 7.98 -2.48
C PRO A 200 -7.31 8.10 -1.12
N VAL A 201 -6.51 9.15 -0.96
CA VAL A 201 -5.96 9.49 0.34
C VAL A 201 -7.15 9.92 1.20
N PRO A 202 -7.46 9.22 2.30
CA PRO A 202 -8.47 9.70 3.22
C PRO A 202 -8.04 11.11 3.66
N PRO A 203 -8.95 12.10 3.74
CA PRO A 203 -8.59 13.42 4.24
C PRO A 203 -8.03 13.26 5.65
N THR A 204 -6.70 13.20 5.76
CA THR A 204 -6.00 13.28 7.01
C THR A 204 -6.13 14.73 7.42
N PHE A 205 -7.04 14.99 8.36
CA PHE A 205 -7.13 16.28 9.03
C PHE A 205 -5.72 16.76 9.33
N ASN A 206 -5.40 17.94 8.82
CA ASN A 206 -4.11 18.63 8.87
C ASN A 206 -3.50 18.61 10.29
N ARG A 207 -2.86 17.49 10.67
CA ARG A 207 -2.36 17.23 12.02
C ARG A 207 -0.94 16.69 11.92
N THR A 208 -0.07 17.25 12.73
CA THR A 208 1.31 16.82 12.92
C THR A 208 1.32 15.35 13.32
N ARG A 209 2.15 14.53 12.64
CA ARG A 209 2.33 13.12 12.98
C ARG A 209 2.86 13.04 14.43
N PRO A 210 2.22 12.27 15.32
CA PRO A 210 2.72 12.07 16.67
C PRO A 210 4.16 11.55 16.66
N LEU A 211 4.98 12.06 17.58
CA LEU A 211 6.43 11.79 17.63
C LEU A 211 6.76 10.36 18.07
N THR A 212 5.82 9.64 18.68
CA THR A 212 6.01 8.28 19.16
C THR A 212 4.88 7.34 18.73
N SER A 213 5.18 6.04 18.64
CA SER A 213 4.18 4.99 18.35
C SER A 213 3.06 4.95 19.41
N SER A 214 3.39 5.24 20.66
CA SER A 214 2.43 5.28 21.78
C SER A 214 1.46 6.46 21.64
N ASP A 215 1.95 7.64 21.28
CA ASP A 215 1.10 8.80 21.03
C ASP A 215 0.18 8.56 19.82
N TRP A 216 0.67 7.85 18.80
CA TRP A 216 -0.12 7.49 17.62
C TRP A 216 -1.24 6.48 17.92
N PHE A 217 -1.03 5.58 18.88
CA PHE A 217 -2.01 4.59 19.28
C PHE A 217 -3.10 5.17 20.21
N LEU A 218 -2.70 6.09 21.11
CA LEU A 218 -3.60 6.68 22.10
C LEU A 218 -4.35 7.92 21.59
N ASP A 219 -3.91 8.52 20.47
CA ASP A 219 -4.63 9.63 19.85
C ASP A 219 -6.04 9.18 19.42
N ARG A 220 -7.05 9.82 20.02
CA ARG A 220 -8.47 9.58 19.70
C ARG A 220 -8.76 10.13 18.31
N ARG A 221 -8.58 9.26 17.32
CA ARG A 221 -8.92 9.55 15.93
C ARG A 221 -10.43 9.68 15.79
N ASN A 222 -10.87 10.81 15.26
CA ASN A 222 -12.18 10.92 14.65
C ASN A 222 -12.07 10.27 13.26
N VAL A 223 -12.01 8.95 13.23
CA VAL A 223 -12.03 8.19 11.97
C VAL A 223 -13.40 8.45 11.36
N PRO A 224 -13.50 9.09 10.18
CA PRO A 224 -14.75 9.07 9.45
C PRO A 224 -14.97 7.63 9.00
N TRP A 225 -15.64 6.85 9.85
CA TRP A 225 -16.14 5.55 9.46
C TRP A 225 -17.03 5.78 8.24
N ILE A 226 -16.84 4.99 7.20
CA ILE A 226 -17.61 5.03 5.94
C ILE A 226 -19.10 4.63 6.13
N ASN A 227 -19.57 4.56 7.37
CA ASN A 227 -20.98 4.65 7.72
C ASN A 227 -21.12 5.59 8.94
N ARG A 228 -21.27 6.89 8.68
CA ARG A 228 -22.41 7.56 9.31
C ARG A 228 -23.57 7.28 8.37
N THR A 229 -24.28 6.18 8.62
CA THR A 229 -25.68 6.15 8.20
C THR A 229 -26.31 7.38 8.84
N ASP A 230 -27.01 8.17 8.04
CA ASP A 230 -27.74 9.37 8.47
C ASP A 230 -28.98 9.01 9.30
N LEU A 231 -28.85 8.06 10.22
CA LEU A 231 -29.89 7.58 11.12
C LEU A 231 -29.36 7.62 12.55
N GLY A 232 -29.54 8.77 13.21
CA GLY A 232 -29.69 8.92 14.66
C GLY A 232 -28.49 8.60 15.52
#